data_AF-A0A6P9DYL9-F1
#
_entry.id   AF-A0A6P9DYL9-F1
#
_cell.length_a   1.000
_cell.length_b   1.000
_cell.length_c   1.000
_cell.angle_alpha   90.00
_cell.angle_beta   90.00
_cell.angle_gamma   90.00
#
_symmetry.space_group_name_H-M   'P 1'
#
loop_
_entity.id
_entity.type
_entity.pdbx_description
1 polymer ?
#
loop_
_entity_poly.entity_id
_entity_poly.type
_entity_poly.pdbx_seq_one_letter_code
_entity_poly.pdbx_strand_id
1 'polypeptide(L)'
;MILPRVLIVSRRTVRKNKFVDFVGEYHLDLIVSYGAVPVIVPRVSGVHMLLESFEPIHGVLLCEGEDIDPSLYDAELSGFSPEELEEVRELHASDTAIDKEKDSIELRLAKLCLERNIPYLGICRGSQVLNVACGGTLYQDVEKELSKQFPELQRVTHSNYEDYDGHRHPVKVVLNTPLHHWFQDSLEDEKMELMVNSYHHQGVKRLAQRFVPMAFAADGLVEGFYDPDAYSPGEGKFIMGLQFHPERMRHPDSNNFDYRGCPSAYQEFVKAVIAYEKKLNCSASVPKGPKLNQEQEITKRNMILKSFSTAESLCISGSSGMVWAHKSELEVGAEFLEEITALSLKQMGATVRNASLYTQRLKFTAERERVARTIMERMSIAQLSELMSIYRIMRQICSEALEKKVQDLMIEED
;
A
#
# COMPACT_ATOMS: atom_id res chain seq x y z
N MET A 1 -23.61 3.90 0.94
CA MET A 1 -22.63 2.86 0.59
C MET A 1 -21.28 3.54 0.56
N ILE A 2 -20.29 3.06 1.30
CA ILE A 2 -18.93 3.63 1.25
C ILE A 2 -18.33 3.10 -0.05
N LEU A 3 -17.96 4.01 -0.97
CA LEU A 3 -17.30 3.61 -2.21
C LEU A 3 -15.89 3.08 -1.90
N PRO A 4 -15.37 2.12 -2.69
CA PRO A 4 -14.07 1.54 -2.43
C PRO A 4 -12.95 2.56 -2.67
N ARG A 5 -11.91 2.49 -1.83
CA ARG A 5 -10.80 3.44 -1.77
C ARG A 5 -9.59 2.94 -2.55
N VAL A 6 -9.10 3.77 -3.46
CA VAL A 6 -7.87 3.54 -4.22
C VAL A 6 -6.81 4.52 -3.74
N LEU A 7 -5.71 4.01 -3.16
CA LEU A 7 -4.59 4.86 -2.78
C LEU A 7 -3.76 5.19 -4.01
N ILE A 8 -3.38 6.46 -4.13
CA ILE A 8 -2.55 6.98 -5.21
C ILE A 8 -1.43 7.81 -4.61
N VAL A 9 -0.18 7.41 -4.81
CA VAL A 9 0.97 8.16 -4.28
C VAL A 9 1.19 9.42 -5.11
N SER A 10 1.34 10.56 -4.44
CA SER A 10 1.51 11.84 -5.11
C SER A 10 2.91 12.00 -5.73
N ARG A 11 2.96 12.78 -6.82
CA ARG A 11 4.18 13.40 -7.33
C ARG A 11 4.40 14.75 -6.63
N ARG A 12 5.59 15.34 -6.78
CA ARG A 12 5.87 16.70 -6.28
C ARG A 12 6.32 17.58 -7.41
N THR A 13 5.95 18.85 -7.31
CA THR A 13 6.53 19.92 -8.09
C THR A 13 6.88 21.09 -7.17
N VAL A 14 7.74 21.98 -7.64
CA VAL A 14 8.04 23.24 -6.96
C VAL A 14 7.25 24.34 -7.64
N ARG A 15 6.31 24.94 -6.90
CA ARG A 15 5.53 26.09 -7.36
C ARG A 15 5.78 27.27 -6.43
N LYS A 16 6.34 28.37 -6.97
CA LYS A 16 6.68 29.57 -6.18
C LYS A 16 7.53 29.25 -4.94
N ASN A 17 8.58 28.45 -5.13
CA ASN A 17 9.50 27.98 -4.07
C ASN A 17 8.81 27.19 -2.94
N LYS A 18 7.67 26.57 -3.22
CA LYS A 18 6.96 25.69 -2.29
C LYS A 18 6.74 24.34 -2.94
N PHE A 19 6.94 23.28 -2.17
CA PHE A 19 6.59 21.93 -2.60
C PHE A 19 5.07 21.79 -2.66
N VAL A 20 4.59 21.24 -3.78
CA VAL A 20 3.19 20.92 -4.01
C VAL A 20 3.12 19.46 -4.43
N ASP A 21 2.39 18.68 -3.66
CA ASP A 21 2.10 17.29 -4.00
C ASP A 21 0.85 17.25 -4.92
N PHE A 22 0.90 16.46 -6.00
CA PHE A 22 -0.17 16.40 -7.01
C PHE A 22 -0.28 15.00 -7.66
N VAL A 23 -1.40 14.76 -8.32
CA VAL A 23 -1.66 13.57 -9.17
C VAL A 23 -2.29 14.08 -10.47
N GLY A 24 -1.97 13.44 -11.61
CA GLY A 24 -2.55 13.80 -12.90
C GLY A 24 -4.07 13.61 -12.93
N GLU A 25 -4.80 14.57 -13.49
CA GLU A 25 -6.27 14.59 -13.50
C GLU A 25 -6.88 13.37 -14.17
N TYR A 26 -6.31 12.88 -15.29
CA TYR A 26 -6.83 11.70 -16.00
C TYR A 26 -6.89 10.44 -15.13
N HIS A 27 -5.90 10.23 -14.24
CA HIS A 27 -5.93 9.10 -13.30
C HIS A 27 -7.12 9.24 -12.35
N LEU A 28 -7.32 10.43 -11.78
CA LEU A 28 -8.39 10.71 -10.83
C LEU A 28 -9.77 10.57 -11.50
N ASP A 29 -9.94 11.12 -12.69
CA ASP A 29 -11.18 11.06 -13.47
C ASP A 29 -11.57 9.63 -13.83
N LEU A 30 -10.60 8.79 -14.24
CA LEU A 30 -10.87 7.40 -14.57
C LEU A 30 -11.26 6.57 -13.35
N ILE A 31 -10.59 6.78 -12.21
CA ILE A 31 -10.96 6.11 -10.96
C ILE A 31 -12.37 6.50 -10.50
N VAL A 32 -12.69 7.80 -10.53
CA VAL A 32 -14.01 8.31 -10.12
C VAL A 32 -15.10 7.84 -11.09
N SER A 33 -14.87 7.94 -12.40
CA SER A 33 -15.87 7.58 -13.42
C SER A 33 -16.25 6.09 -13.42
N TYR A 34 -15.35 5.21 -12.97
CA TYR A 34 -15.63 3.77 -12.81
C TYR A 34 -16.12 3.38 -11.40
N GLY A 35 -16.29 4.33 -10.49
CA GLY A 35 -16.99 4.12 -9.22
C GLY A 35 -16.11 3.80 -8.02
N ALA A 36 -14.87 4.29 -8.00
CA ALA A 36 -13.98 4.25 -6.83
C ALA A 36 -13.57 5.66 -6.36
N VAL A 37 -13.09 5.75 -5.12
CA VAL A 37 -12.65 7.01 -4.51
C VAL A 37 -11.12 7.06 -4.49
N PRO A 38 -10.48 8.01 -5.21
CA PRO A 38 -9.05 8.21 -5.11
C PRO A 38 -8.68 8.85 -3.76
N VAL A 39 -7.67 8.30 -3.09
CA VAL A 39 -7.08 8.80 -1.85
C VAL A 39 -5.62 9.10 -2.11
N ILE A 40 -5.27 10.38 -2.14
CA ILE A 40 -3.90 10.80 -2.41
C ILE A 40 -3.03 10.57 -1.16
N VAL A 41 -1.96 9.80 -1.33
CA VAL A 41 -0.95 9.53 -0.32
C VAL A 41 0.20 10.52 -0.50
N PRO A 42 0.44 11.45 0.43
CA PRO A 42 1.49 12.45 0.29
C PRO A 42 2.87 11.83 0.40
N ARG A 43 3.83 12.32 -0.40
CA ARG A 43 5.23 11.87 -0.39
C ARG A 43 6.05 12.60 0.67
N VAL A 44 5.71 12.36 1.94
CA VAL A 44 6.33 13.00 3.10
C VAL A 44 7.07 11.96 3.94
N SER A 45 8.18 12.37 4.54
CA SER A 45 8.98 11.46 5.37
C SER A 45 8.17 10.84 6.51
N GLY A 46 8.33 9.53 6.68
CA GLY A 46 7.63 8.73 7.69
C GLY A 46 6.25 8.19 7.25
N VAL A 47 5.67 8.64 6.12
CA VAL A 47 4.37 8.14 5.64
C VAL A 47 4.41 6.63 5.36
N HIS A 48 5.55 6.10 4.91
CA HIS A 48 5.74 4.66 4.71
C HIS A 48 5.53 3.82 5.99
N MET A 49 5.70 4.42 7.18
CA MET A 49 5.44 3.79 8.49
C MET A 49 3.96 3.88 8.90
N LEU A 50 3.21 4.79 8.29
CA LEU A 50 1.82 5.12 8.64
C LEU A 50 0.81 4.60 7.61
N LEU A 51 1.22 3.74 6.68
CA LEU A 51 0.35 3.22 5.61
C LEU A 51 -0.89 2.47 6.16
N GLU A 52 -0.78 1.86 7.33
CA GLU A 52 -1.91 1.21 8.01
C GLU A 52 -3.01 2.20 8.43
N SER A 53 -2.67 3.48 8.62
CA SER A 53 -3.65 4.53 8.93
C SER A 53 -4.55 4.90 7.74
N PHE A 54 -4.22 4.43 6.53
CA PHE A 54 -5.05 4.62 5.33
C PHE A 54 -6.12 3.53 5.14
N GLU A 55 -6.17 2.52 6.03
CA GLU A 55 -7.14 1.44 5.94
C GLU A 55 -8.61 1.92 6.09
N PRO A 56 -9.59 1.24 5.48
CA PRO A 56 -9.42 0.11 4.55
C PRO A 56 -8.83 0.51 3.18
N ILE A 57 -7.86 -0.28 2.71
CA ILE A 57 -7.24 -0.18 1.39
C ILE A 57 -7.90 -1.19 0.43
N HIS A 58 -8.58 -0.71 -0.61
CA HIS A 58 -9.28 -1.57 -1.57
C HIS A 58 -8.57 -1.69 -2.91
N GLY A 59 -7.69 -0.74 -3.22
CA GLY A 59 -6.83 -0.76 -4.40
C GLY A 59 -5.66 0.19 -4.24
N VAL A 60 -4.63 -0.02 -5.04
CA VAL A 60 -3.47 0.87 -5.15
C VAL A 60 -3.21 1.14 -6.63
N LEU A 61 -3.11 2.42 -6.99
CA LEU A 61 -2.65 2.87 -8.29
C LEU A 61 -1.34 3.63 -8.09
N LEU A 62 -0.25 3.11 -8.65
CA LEU A 62 1.02 3.81 -8.69
C LEU A 62 1.22 4.38 -10.10
N CYS A 63 1.35 5.70 -10.19
CA CYS A 63 1.45 6.45 -11.43
C CYS A 63 2.91 6.67 -11.82
N GLU A 64 3.15 7.59 -12.75
CA GLU A 64 4.48 7.99 -13.17
C GLU A 64 5.25 8.84 -12.14
N GLY A 65 6.55 8.98 -12.39
CA GLY A 65 7.42 9.86 -11.62
C GLY A 65 8.88 9.65 -11.93
N GLU A 66 9.69 10.16 -11.03
CA GLU A 66 11.14 10.16 -11.06
C GLU A 66 11.71 8.74 -10.90
N ASP A 67 12.97 8.55 -11.29
CA ASP A 67 13.66 7.27 -11.30
C ASP A 67 13.67 6.57 -9.94
N ILE A 68 13.70 5.24 -9.99
CA ILE A 68 13.88 4.39 -8.79
C ILE A 68 15.37 4.30 -8.48
N ASP A 69 15.75 4.45 -7.20
CA ASP A 69 17.14 4.32 -6.75
C ASP A 69 17.74 2.98 -7.21
N PRO A 70 18.81 2.96 -8.03
CA PRO A 70 19.41 1.72 -8.53
C PRO A 70 19.84 0.75 -7.44
N SER A 71 20.19 1.24 -6.24
CA SER A 71 20.55 0.38 -5.11
C SER A 71 19.42 -0.54 -4.64
N LEU A 72 18.17 -0.29 -5.08
CA LEU A 72 17.00 -1.10 -4.75
C LEU A 72 16.84 -2.34 -5.62
N TYR A 73 17.48 -2.38 -6.79
CA TYR A 73 17.34 -3.48 -7.75
C TYR A 73 18.65 -3.96 -8.39
N ASP A 74 19.73 -3.20 -8.23
CA ASP A 74 21.06 -3.55 -8.72
C ASP A 74 22.07 -3.49 -7.57
N ALA A 75 22.51 -4.68 -7.13
CA ALA A 75 23.51 -4.80 -6.06
C ALA A 75 24.93 -4.50 -6.56
N GLU A 76 25.16 -4.63 -7.87
CA GLU A 76 26.41 -4.27 -8.54
C GLU A 76 26.13 -3.01 -9.37
N LEU A 77 26.06 -1.85 -8.69
CA LEU A 77 25.87 -0.50 -9.27
C LEU A 77 26.32 -0.45 -10.75
N SER A 78 25.40 -0.07 -11.65
CA SER A 78 25.53 -0.08 -13.13
C SER A 78 26.95 -0.07 -13.67
N GLY A 79 27.17 -0.84 -14.74
CA GLY A 79 28.37 -0.77 -15.57
C GLY A 79 28.57 0.55 -16.33
N PHE A 80 27.85 1.63 -15.98
CA PHE A 80 28.07 2.96 -16.52
C PHE A 80 29.28 3.63 -15.87
N SER A 81 30.06 4.34 -16.67
CA SER A 81 31.10 5.24 -16.15
C SER A 81 30.47 6.46 -15.46
N PRO A 82 31.20 7.16 -14.57
CA PRO A 82 30.72 8.42 -13.98
C PRO A 82 30.30 9.46 -15.03
N GLU A 83 30.99 9.50 -16.17
CA GLU A 83 30.68 10.39 -17.29
C GLU A 83 29.36 9.98 -17.96
N GLU A 84 29.14 8.69 -18.20
CA GLU A 84 27.90 8.20 -18.80
C GLU A 84 26.68 8.48 -17.90
N LEU A 85 26.84 8.35 -16.59
CA LEU A 85 25.81 8.71 -15.60
C LEU A 85 25.52 10.20 -15.61
N GLU A 86 26.53 11.05 -15.71
CA GLU A 86 26.32 12.50 -15.79
C GLU A 86 25.60 12.89 -17.08
N GLU A 87 25.96 12.29 -18.22
CA GLU A 87 25.24 12.49 -19.49
C GLU A 87 23.76 12.11 -19.39
N VAL A 88 23.43 10.99 -18.75
CA VAL A 88 22.02 10.58 -18.53
C VAL A 88 21.29 11.61 -17.65
N ARG A 89 21.96 12.12 -16.61
CA ARG A 89 21.38 13.14 -15.71
C ARG A 89 21.17 14.48 -16.39
N GLU A 90 22.08 14.87 -17.28
CA GLU A 90 21.92 16.09 -18.08
C GLU A 90 20.79 15.94 -19.12
N LEU A 91 20.70 14.78 -19.78
CA LEU A 91 19.67 14.49 -20.78
C LEU A 91 18.27 14.38 -20.16
N HIS A 92 18.17 13.74 -18.99
CA HIS A 92 16.92 13.46 -18.28
C HIS A 92 16.82 14.23 -16.96
N ALA A 93 17.17 15.52 -16.97
CA ALA A 93 17.28 16.35 -15.78
C ALA A 93 15.99 16.48 -14.95
N SER A 94 14.82 16.28 -15.57
CA SER A 94 13.53 16.25 -14.87
C SER A 94 13.23 14.95 -14.11
N ASP A 95 13.88 13.84 -14.49
CA ASP A 95 13.44 12.48 -14.14
C ASP A 95 14.47 11.72 -13.31
N THR A 96 15.77 11.99 -13.48
CA THR A 96 16.87 11.33 -12.73
C THR A 96 16.96 11.67 -11.23
N ALA A 97 16.09 12.54 -10.73
CA ALA A 97 16.08 12.93 -9.32
C ALA A 97 15.53 11.80 -8.43
N ILE A 98 16.43 11.06 -7.76
CA ILE A 98 16.04 9.98 -6.85
C ILE A 98 15.23 10.50 -5.67
N ASP A 99 14.03 9.95 -5.50
CA ASP A 99 13.10 10.29 -4.42
C ASP A 99 12.92 9.12 -3.44
N LYS A 100 13.84 9.03 -2.49
CA LYS A 100 13.89 7.93 -1.50
C LYS A 100 12.61 7.80 -0.67
N GLU A 101 11.94 8.91 -0.39
CA GLU A 101 10.69 8.86 0.39
C GLU A 101 9.58 8.22 -0.43
N LYS A 102 9.42 8.61 -1.69
CA LYS A 102 8.46 7.99 -2.60
C LYS A 102 8.80 6.53 -2.87
N ASP A 103 10.06 6.19 -3.10
CA ASP A 103 10.51 4.79 -3.21
C ASP A 103 10.08 3.95 -2.01
N SER A 104 10.30 4.47 -0.79
CA SER A 104 9.94 3.76 0.44
C SER A 104 8.43 3.52 0.58
N ILE A 105 7.61 4.51 0.21
CA ILE A 105 6.15 4.45 0.27
C ILE A 105 5.63 3.46 -0.78
N GLU A 106 6.06 3.65 -2.02
CA GLU A 106 5.59 2.87 -3.18
C GLU A 106 6.01 1.40 -3.10
N LEU A 107 7.26 1.11 -2.72
CA LEU A 107 7.70 -0.27 -2.52
C LEU A 107 6.96 -0.94 -1.36
N ARG A 108 6.67 -0.21 -0.27
CA ARG A 108 5.92 -0.77 0.86
C ARG A 108 4.46 -1.04 0.47
N LEU A 109 3.83 -0.15 -0.30
CA LEU A 109 2.48 -0.37 -0.85
C LEU A 109 2.45 -1.54 -1.83
N ALA A 110 3.43 -1.65 -2.74
CA ALA A 110 3.52 -2.77 -3.67
C ALA A 110 3.65 -4.11 -2.92
N LYS A 111 4.52 -4.19 -1.90
CA LYS A 111 4.64 -5.37 -1.03
C LYS A 111 3.32 -5.71 -0.32
N LEU A 112 2.64 -4.69 0.22
CA LEU A 112 1.34 -4.88 0.87
C LEU A 112 0.30 -5.46 -0.10
N CYS A 113 0.29 -4.99 -1.35
CA CYS A 113 -0.62 -5.50 -2.38
C CYS A 113 -0.32 -6.95 -2.75
N LEU A 114 0.96 -7.29 -2.90
CA LEU A 114 1.40 -8.65 -3.18
C LEU A 114 1.08 -9.63 -2.04
N GLU A 115 1.23 -9.20 -0.79
CA GLU A 115 0.96 -10.02 0.41
C GLU A 115 -0.54 -10.28 0.62
N ARG A 116 -1.37 -9.27 0.35
CA ARG A 116 -2.81 -9.32 0.66
C ARG A 116 -3.69 -9.54 -0.57
N ASN A 117 -3.10 -9.63 -1.76
CA ASN A 117 -3.79 -9.62 -3.06
C ASN A 117 -4.73 -8.41 -3.20
N ILE A 118 -4.30 -7.24 -2.72
CA ILE A 118 -5.01 -5.98 -2.99
C ILE A 118 -4.83 -5.67 -4.48
N PRO A 119 -5.91 -5.32 -5.20
CA PRO A 119 -5.81 -4.82 -6.57
C PRO A 119 -4.75 -3.72 -6.72
N TYR A 120 -3.85 -3.91 -7.68
CA TYR A 120 -2.72 -3.06 -7.98
C TYR A 120 -2.65 -2.77 -9.48
N LEU A 121 -2.60 -1.49 -9.84
CA LEU A 121 -2.28 -1.02 -11.19
C LEU A 121 -1.03 -0.12 -11.13
N GLY A 122 0.02 -0.51 -11.83
CA GLY A 122 1.23 0.31 -12.01
C GLY A 122 1.30 0.88 -13.41
N ILE A 123 1.45 2.20 -13.55
CA ILE A 123 1.62 2.90 -14.83
C ILE A 123 3.02 3.54 -14.87
N CYS A 124 3.76 3.33 -15.96
CA CYS A 124 5.13 3.79 -16.16
C CYS A 124 6.02 3.40 -14.95
N ARG A 125 6.49 4.37 -14.16
CA ARG A 125 7.21 4.14 -12.90
C ARG A 125 6.52 3.12 -11.99
N GLY A 126 5.19 3.17 -11.85
CA GLY A 126 4.46 2.20 -11.03
C GLY A 126 4.70 0.76 -11.46
N SER A 127 4.73 0.50 -12.79
CA SER A 127 5.07 -0.84 -13.30
C SER A 127 6.48 -1.27 -12.89
N GLN A 128 7.43 -0.35 -12.93
CA GLN A 128 8.82 -0.59 -12.54
C GLN A 128 8.94 -0.91 -11.05
N VAL A 129 8.23 -0.17 -10.18
CA VAL A 129 8.15 -0.44 -8.74
C VAL A 129 7.63 -1.86 -8.48
N LEU A 130 6.56 -2.28 -9.17
CA LEU A 130 6.00 -3.61 -9.00
C LEU A 130 7.02 -4.71 -9.38
N ASN A 131 7.76 -4.50 -10.47
CA ASN A 131 8.80 -5.41 -10.90
C ASN A 131 9.94 -5.52 -9.87
N VAL A 132 10.45 -4.38 -9.40
CA VAL A 132 11.51 -4.30 -8.38
C VAL A 132 11.06 -4.93 -7.05
N ALA A 133 9.82 -4.69 -6.62
CA ALA A 133 9.27 -5.28 -5.41
C ALA A 133 9.24 -6.82 -5.43
N CYS A 134 9.24 -7.42 -6.63
CA CYS A 134 9.30 -8.87 -6.84
C CYS A 134 10.70 -9.39 -7.22
N GLY A 135 11.75 -8.57 -7.11
CA GLY A 135 13.14 -8.96 -7.39
C GLY A 135 13.55 -8.88 -8.87
N GLY A 136 12.75 -8.23 -9.71
CA GLY A 136 13.14 -7.83 -11.05
C GLY A 136 14.14 -6.65 -11.04
N THR A 137 14.68 -6.31 -12.22
CA THR A 137 15.63 -5.19 -12.38
C THR A 137 15.22 -4.28 -13.53
N LEU A 138 15.79 -3.08 -13.54
CA LEU A 138 15.54 -2.07 -14.56
C LEU A 138 16.81 -1.78 -15.37
N TYR A 139 16.61 -1.27 -16.57
CA TYR A 139 17.61 -0.48 -17.27
C TYR A 139 17.61 0.90 -16.62
N GLN A 140 18.80 1.41 -16.28
CA GLN A 140 18.94 2.79 -15.80
C GLN A 140 18.75 3.78 -16.95
N ASP A 141 19.16 3.40 -18.15
CA ASP A 141 18.87 4.11 -19.40
C ASP A 141 18.67 3.10 -20.54
N VAL A 142 17.45 2.99 -21.04
CA VAL A 142 17.05 2.04 -22.09
C VAL A 142 17.79 2.34 -23.39
N GLU A 143 18.00 3.61 -23.74
CA GLU A 143 18.63 3.96 -25.01
C GLU A 143 20.09 3.52 -25.06
N LYS A 144 20.83 3.80 -23.98
CA LYS A 144 22.25 3.47 -23.83
C LYS A 144 22.49 1.99 -23.58
N GLU A 145 21.64 1.32 -22.80
CA GLU A 145 21.82 -0.10 -22.46
C GLU A 145 21.18 -1.06 -23.46
N LEU A 146 19.96 -0.79 -23.96
CA LEU A 146 19.18 -1.70 -24.80
C LEU A 146 19.16 -1.26 -26.26
N SER A 147 18.60 -0.08 -26.57
CA SER A 147 18.37 0.36 -27.95
C SER A 147 19.67 0.43 -28.75
N LYS A 148 20.79 0.83 -28.14
CA LYS A 148 22.11 0.89 -28.78
C LYS A 148 22.60 -0.47 -29.29
N GLN A 149 22.10 -1.60 -28.76
CA GLN A 149 22.45 -2.94 -29.23
C GLN A 149 21.83 -3.29 -30.58
N PHE A 150 20.81 -2.55 -31.01
CA PHE A 150 20.10 -2.76 -32.27
C PHE A 150 20.65 -1.88 -33.40
N PRO A 151 20.55 -2.34 -34.68
CA PRO A 151 20.84 -1.51 -35.85
C PRO A 151 20.00 -0.23 -35.83
N GLU A 152 20.53 0.87 -36.36
CA GLU A 152 19.90 2.20 -36.32
C GLU A 152 18.43 2.21 -36.75
N LEU A 153 18.09 1.48 -37.82
CA LEU A 153 16.72 1.36 -38.36
C LEU A 153 15.75 0.59 -37.44
N GLN A 154 16.24 -0.11 -36.42
CA GLN A 154 15.45 -0.92 -35.48
C GLN A 154 15.51 -0.36 -34.05
N ARG A 155 16.21 0.76 -33.84
CA ARG A 155 16.24 1.41 -32.53
C ARG A 155 14.88 2.02 -32.25
N VAL A 156 14.43 1.85 -31.01
CA VAL A 156 13.22 2.50 -30.50
C VAL A 156 13.65 3.67 -29.64
N THR A 157 13.10 4.83 -29.94
CA THR A 157 13.15 6.01 -29.07
C THR A 157 12.01 5.90 -28.07
N HIS A 158 12.33 5.84 -26.78
CA HIS A 158 11.35 5.68 -25.70
C HIS A 158 11.04 6.99 -24.96
N SER A 159 11.78 8.05 -25.27
CA SER A 159 11.48 9.39 -24.79
C SER A 159 11.85 10.41 -25.86
N ASN A 160 10.92 11.28 -26.22
CA ASN A 160 11.17 12.36 -27.15
C ASN A 160 10.75 13.69 -26.52
N TYR A 161 11.72 14.48 -26.06
CA TYR A 161 11.45 15.77 -25.41
C TYR A 161 10.94 16.86 -26.38
N GLU A 162 11.17 16.71 -27.69
CA GLU A 162 10.69 17.67 -28.70
C GLU A 162 9.22 17.45 -29.07
N ASP A 163 8.78 16.19 -29.07
CA ASP A 163 7.39 15.78 -29.28
C ASP A 163 6.91 14.93 -28.11
N TYR A 164 6.93 15.51 -26.91
CA TYR A 164 6.60 14.78 -25.67
C TYR A 164 5.22 14.13 -25.83
N ASP A 165 4.13 14.91 -25.82
CA ASP A 165 2.77 14.36 -25.81
C ASP A 165 2.37 13.57 -27.08
N GLY A 166 3.00 13.84 -28.23
CA GLY A 166 2.68 13.21 -29.51
C GLY A 166 3.47 11.95 -29.83
N HIS A 167 4.62 11.72 -29.19
CA HIS A 167 5.50 10.59 -29.53
C HIS A 167 4.82 9.24 -29.31
N ARG A 168 4.93 8.35 -30.32
CA ARG A 168 4.40 6.99 -30.29
C ARG A 168 5.39 6.02 -30.91
N HIS A 169 5.44 4.79 -30.39
CA HIS A 169 6.15 3.67 -31.04
C HIS A 169 5.27 2.40 -31.06
N PRO A 170 5.52 1.47 -31.99
CA PRO A 170 4.79 0.22 -32.03
C PRO A 170 5.22 -0.70 -30.87
N VAL A 171 4.25 -1.46 -30.36
CA VAL A 171 4.47 -2.59 -29.47
C VAL A 171 3.74 -3.81 -29.99
N LYS A 172 4.39 -4.97 -29.90
CA LYS A 172 3.80 -6.26 -30.24
C LYS A 172 3.07 -6.83 -29.03
N VAL A 173 1.76 -7.04 -29.17
CA VAL A 173 0.89 -7.58 -28.12
C VAL A 173 0.95 -9.11 -28.11
N VAL A 174 1.06 -9.67 -26.91
CA VAL A 174 1.09 -11.12 -26.69
C VAL A 174 -0.34 -11.66 -26.63
N LEU A 175 -0.64 -12.65 -27.46
CA LEU A 175 -1.94 -13.32 -27.53
C LEU A 175 -2.39 -13.87 -26.17
N ASN A 176 -3.71 -13.91 -25.97
CA ASN A 176 -4.36 -14.49 -24.79
C ASN A 176 -3.97 -13.82 -23.46
N THR A 177 -3.47 -12.59 -23.49
CA THR A 177 -3.21 -11.77 -22.30
C THR A 177 -4.34 -10.77 -22.05
N PRO A 178 -4.45 -10.17 -20.84
CA PRO A 178 -5.41 -9.08 -20.60
C PRO A 178 -5.35 -7.98 -21.65
N LEU A 179 -4.15 -7.52 -21.98
CA LEU A 179 -3.93 -6.46 -22.97
C LEU A 179 -4.45 -6.85 -24.36
N HIS A 180 -4.21 -8.09 -24.80
CA HIS A 180 -4.75 -8.60 -26.06
C HIS A 180 -6.28 -8.50 -26.11
N HIS A 181 -6.98 -8.90 -25.04
CA HIS A 181 -8.44 -8.83 -25.01
C HIS A 181 -8.97 -7.39 -25.01
N TRP A 182 -8.28 -6.46 -24.36
CA TRP A 182 -8.69 -5.05 -24.31
C TRP A 182 -8.57 -4.35 -25.65
N PHE A 183 -7.55 -4.71 -26.43
CA PHE A 183 -7.24 -4.07 -27.71
C PHE A 183 -7.61 -4.93 -28.93
N GLN A 184 -8.32 -6.04 -28.75
CA GLN A 184 -8.64 -6.99 -29.83
C GLN A 184 -9.24 -6.31 -31.09
N ASP A 185 -10.10 -5.31 -30.90
CA ASP A 185 -10.78 -4.59 -32.01
C ASP A 185 -9.84 -3.62 -32.76
N SER A 186 -8.67 -3.33 -32.18
CA SER A 186 -7.65 -2.42 -32.69
C SER A 186 -6.43 -3.15 -33.26
N LEU A 187 -6.34 -4.47 -33.09
CA LEU A 187 -5.20 -5.27 -33.53
C LEU A 187 -5.48 -5.88 -34.91
N GLU A 188 -4.55 -5.68 -35.85
CA GLU A 188 -4.58 -6.40 -37.13
C GLU A 188 -4.07 -7.84 -36.91
N ASP A 189 -4.85 -8.84 -37.34
CA ASP A 189 -4.61 -10.28 -37.08
C ASP A 189 -3.20 -10.76 -37.46
N GLU A 190 -2.57 -10.17 -38.48
CA GLU A 190 -1.26 -10.58 -38.97
C GLU A 190 -0.08 -9.98 -38.19
N LYS A 191 -0.26 -8.78 -37.61
CA LYS A 191 0.84 -8.01 -37.00
C LYS A 191 0.80 -8.01 -35.48
N MET A 192 -0.39 -8.00 -34.88
CA MET A 192 -0.58 -7.88 -33.43
C MET A 192 0.16 -6.66 -32.85
N GLU A 193 0.16 -5.54 -33.57
CA GLU A 193 0.86 -4.31 -33.21
C GLU A 193 -0.09 -3.22 -32.75
N LEU A 194 0.32 -2.46 -31.73
CA LEU A 194 -0.38 -1.30 -31.20
C LEU A 194 0.59 -0.11 -31.15
N MET A 195 0.19 1.07 -31.62
CA MET A 195 0.98 2.28 -31.39
C MET A 195 0.67 2.85 -30.01
N VAL A 196 1.66 2.91 -29.12
CA VAL A 196 1.53 3.41 -27.75
C VAL A 196 2.38 4.66 -27.53
N ASN A 197 2.01 5.45 -26.54
CA ASN A 197 2.78 6.63 -26.12
C ASN A 197 3.95 6.27 -25.21
N SER A 198 4.99 7.10 -25.23
CA SER A 198 6.24 6.76 -24.58
C SER A 198 7.01 8.00 -24.12
N TYR A 199 7.40 7.98 -22.85
CA TYR A 199 8.03 9.08 -22.13
C TYR A 199 8.94 8.56 -21.01
N HIS A 200 9.66 7.47 -21.28
CA HIS A 200 10.44 6.78 -20.26
C HIS A 200 11.84 6.49 -20.77
N HIS A 201 12.83 6.84 -19.96
CA HIS A 201 14.23 6.45 -20.20
C HIS A 201 14.62 5.23 -19.36
N GLN A 202 13.95 4.96 -18.23
CA GLN A 202 14.02 3.68 -17.53
C GLN A 202 12.99 2.67 -18.04
N GLY A 203 13.28 1.38 -17.90
CA GLY A 203 12.38 0.29 -18.28
C GLY A 203 12.77 -1.05 -17.70
N VAL A 204 11.90 -2.06 -17.81
CA VAL A 204 12.16 -3.39 -17.25
C VAL A 204 13.29 -4.11 -17.99
N LYS A 205 14.38 -4.44 -17.28
CA LYS A 205 15.52 -5.22 -17.79
C LYS A 205 15.36 -6.71 -17.54
N ARG A 206 15.07 -7.07 -16.29
CA ARG A 206 14.72 -8.43 -15.91
C ARG A 206 13.34 -8.40 -15.29
N LEU A 207 12.38 -8.98 -16.00
CA LEU A 207 11.04 -9.17 -15.45
C LEU A 207 11.10 -10.20 -14.31
N ALA A 208 10.48 -9.91 -13.19
CA ALA A 208 10.39 -10.83 -12.06
C ALA A 208 9.66 -12.12 -12.48
N GLN A 209 10.10 -13.27 -11.97
CA GLN A 209 9.59 -14.60 -12.36
C GLN A 209 8.09 -14.79 -12.14
N ARG A 210 7.50 -13.98 -11.24
CA ARG A 210 6.07 -13.99 -10.92
C ARG A 210 5.20 -13.48 -12.08
N PHE A 211 5.74 -12.70 -13.00
CA PHE A 211 4.96 -11.98 -14.00
C PHE A 211 5.08 -12.59 -15.40
N VAL A 212 4.00 -12.45 -16.17
CA VAL A 212 3.94 -12.81 -17.59
C VAL A 212 3.86 -11.52 -18.41
N PRO A 213 4.73 -11.34 -19.44
CA PRO A 213 4.69 -10.17 -20.30
C PRO A 213 3.45 -10.18 -21.21
N MET A 214 2.94 -9.00 -21.52
CA MET A 214 1.77 -8.76 -22.38
C MET A 214 2.08 -7.99 -23.65
N ALA A 215 3.16 -7.22 -23.66
CA ALA A 215 3.61 -6.48 -24.84
C ALA A 215 5.12 -6.28 -24.81
N PHE A 216 5.71 -6.17 -26.00
CA PHE A 216 7.11 -5.86 -26.22
C PHE A 216 7.28 -4.76 -27.25
N ALA A 217 8.19 -3.81 -27.02
CA ALA A 217 8.67 -2.91 -28.06
C ALA A 217 9.56 -3.68 -29.07
N ALA A 218 9.88 -3.04 -30.21
CA ALA A 218 10.65 -3.68 -31.28
C ALA A 218 12.09 -4.07 -30.88
N ASP A 219 12.66 -3.39 -29.89
CA ASP A 219 13.96 -3.69 -29.27
C ASP A 219 13.86 -4.75 -28.14
N GLY A 220 12.67 -5.30 -27.92
CA GLY A 220 12.42 -6.33 -26.91
C GLY A 220 12.15 -5.80 -25.50
N LEU A 221 12.05 -4.49 -25.29
CA LEU A 221 11.66 -3.93 -23.99
C LEU A 221 10.25 -4.40 -23.61
N VAL A 222 10.05 -4.82 -22.37
CA VAL A 222 8.71 -5.19 -21.86
C VAL A 222 7.87 -3.94 -21.62
N GLU A 223 6.72 -3.87 -22.28
CA GLU A 223 5.81 -2.70 -22.26
C GLU A 223 4.57 -2.90 -21.40
N GLY A 224 4.33 -4.13 -20.97
CA GLY A 224 3.28 -4.46 -20.03
C GLY A 224 3.42 -5.89 -19.54
N PHE A 225 2.99 -6.15 -18.32
CA PHE A 225 3.03 -7.47 -17.70
C PHE A 225 1.95 -7.60 -16.62
N TYR A 226 1.59 -8.83 -16.27
CA TYR A 226 0.60 -9.11 -15.23
C TYR A 226 0.95 -10.36 -14.44
N ASP A 227 0.35 -10.51 -13.26
CA ASP A 227 0.41 -11.73 -12.46
C ASP A 227 -0.73 -12.67 -12.89
N PRO A 228 -0.44 -13.82 -13.53
CA PRO A 228 -1.47 -14.75 -13.98
C PRO A 228 -2.25 -15.40 -12.82
N ASP A 229 -1.63 -15.55 -11.64
CA ASP A 229 -2.27 -16.16 -10.47
C ASP A 229 -3.12 -15.14 -9.69
N ALA A 230 -2.87 -13.85 -9.91
CA ALA A 230 -3.60 -12.73 -9.31
C ALA A 230 -4.37 -11.88 -10.34
N TYR A 231 -4.83 -12.48 -11.43
CA TYR A 231 -5.69 -11.82 -12.41
C TYR A 231 -7.07 -12.50 -12.53
N SER A 232 -8.03 -11.95 -11.80
CA SER A 232 -9.46 -12.25 -11.93
C SER A 232 -10.25 -11.06 -11.40
N PRO A 233 -10.53 -10.06 -12.27
CA PRO A 233 -11.17 -8.81 -11.83
C PRO A 233 -12.50 -9.04 -11.12
N GLY A 234 -13.28 -10.03 -11.55
CA GLY A 234 -14.55 -10.39 -10.90
C GLY A 234 -14.41 -10.95 -9.48
N GLU A 235 -13.24 -11.47 -9.11
CA GLU A 235 -12.93 -12.02 -7.78
C GLU A 235 -12.11 -11.07 -6.89
N GLY A 236 -11.86 -9.85 -7.37
CA GLY A 236 -11.05 -8.86 -6.68
C GLY A 236 -9.55 -9.11 -6.76
N LYS A 237 -9.08 -9.77 -7.81
CA LYS A 237 -7.65 -9.99 -8.08
C LYS A 237 -7.24 -9.22 -9.33
N PHE A 238 -6.25 -8.34 -9.19
CA PHE A 238 -5.71 -7.57 -10.30
C PHE A 238 -4.32 -7.08 -9.92
N ILE A 239 -3.25 -7.68 -10.44
CA ILE A 239 -1.88 -7.17 -10.21
C ILE A 239 -1.18 -7.09 -11.56
N MET A 240 -0.85 -5.86 -11.99
CA MET A 240 -0.21 -5.64 -13.28
C MET A 240 0.56 -4.32 -13.36
N GLY A 241 1.43 -4.24 -14.38
CA GLY A 241 2.15 -3.05 -14.76
C GLY A 241 2.05 -2.77 -16.26
N LEU A 242 1.90 -1.50 -16.64
CA LEU A 242 2.01 -1.00 -18.01
C LEU A 242 3.08 0.09 -18.05
N GLN A 243 3.96 0.05 -19.04
CA GLN A 243 5.05 1.03 -19.18
C GLN A 243 4.57 2.30 -19.90
N PHE A 244 3.75 2.15 -20.95
CA PHE A 244 3.04 3.24 -21.60
C PHE A 244 1.86 3.78 -20.77
N HIS A 245 1.24 4.86 -21.26
CA HIS A 245 0.23 5.66 -20.57
C HIS A 245 -1.14 5.61 -21.25
N PRO A 246 -1.94 4.55 -21.05
CA PRO A 246 -3.24 4.41 -21.69
C PRO A 246 -4.23 5.54 -21.35
N GLU A 247 -4.08 6.19 -20.19
CA GLU A 247 -4.90 7.33 -19.77
C GLU A 247 -4.65 8.61 -20.60
N ARG A 248 -3.49 8.67 -21.27
CA ARG A 248 -3.04 9.80 -22.12
C ARG A 248 -3.09 9.51 -23.62
N MET A 249 -3.42 8.29 -24.04
CA MET A 249 -3.57 7.93 -25.45
C MET A 249 -4.89 8.46 -25.99
N ARG A 250 -4.92 9.76 -26.30
CA ARG A 250 -6.09 10.52 -26.72
C ARG A 250 -5.80 11.31 -27.99
N HIS A 251 -6.84 11.51 -28.79
CA HIS A 251 -6.75 12.35 -29.97
C HIS A 251 -6.41 13.80 -29.60
N PRO A 252 -5.59 14.49 -30.42
CA PRO A 252 -5.34 15.92 -30.23
C PRO A 252 -6.65 16.71 -30.13
N ASP A 253 -6.71 17.64 -29.17
CA ASP A 253 -7.85 18.53 -28.93
C ASP A 253 -9.19 17.82 -28.57
N SER A 254 -9.14 16.56 -28.16
CA SER A 254 -10.32 15.77 -27.79
C SER A 254 -10.11 14.95 -26.52
N ASN A 255 -11.19 14.70 -25.80
CA ASN A 255 -11.21 13.74 -24.70
C ASN A 255 -11.38 12.28 -25.19
N ASN A 256 -11.49 12.05 -26.50
CA ASN A 256 -11.62 10.72 -27.06
C ASN A 256 -10.27 9.98 -27.04
N PHE A 257 -10.30 8.72 -26.63
CA PHE A 257 -9.14 7.84 -26.66
C PHE A 257 -8.78 7.43 -28.09
N ASP A 258 -7.48 7.20 -28.34
CA ASP A 258 -6.96 6.68 -29.60
C ASP A 258 -7.54 5.29 -29.92
N TYR A 259 -7.80 4.49 -28.87
CA TYR A 259 -8.39 3.16 -28.99
C TYR A 259 -9.48 2.94 -27.94
N ARG A 260 -10.46 2.10 -28.28
CA ARG A 260 -11.53 1.69 -27.35
C ARG A 260 -10.99 0.92 -26.13
N GLY A 261 -9.84 0.26 -26.26
CA GLY A 261 -9.17 -0.50 -25.20
C GLY A 261 -8.40 0.34 -24.18
N CYS A 262 -8.08 1.62 -24.47
CA CYS A 262 -7.36 2.50 -23.55
C CYS A 262 -7.97 2.56 -22.13
N PRO A 263 -9.29 2.78 -21.94
CA PRO A 263 -9.87 2.80 -20.60
C PRO A 263 -9.92 1.43 -19.89
N SER A 264 -9.73 0.32 -20.60
CA SER A 264 -10.00 -1.02 -20.06
C SER A 264 -9.12 -1.39 -18.88
N ALA A 265 -7.88 -0.90 -18.81
CA ALA A 265 -7.00 -1.09 -17.66
C ALA A 265 -7.63 -0.53 -16.37
N TYR A 266 -8.21 0.67 -16.42
CA TYR A 266 -8.88 1.30 -15.28
C TYR A 266 -10.25 0.67 -14.98
N GLN A 267 -11.00 0.28 -16.02
CA GLN A 267 -12.28 -0.40 -15.86
C GLN A 267 -12.13 -1.73 -15.12
N GLU A 268 -11.23 -2.58 -15.58
CA GLU A 268 -11.00 -3.89 -14.97
C GLU A 268 -10.30 -3.76 -13.61
N PHE A 269 -9.42 -2.77 -13.43
CA PHE A 269 -8.85 -2.44 -12.13
C PHE A 269 -9.94 -2.06 -11.11
N VAL A 270 -10.80 -1.09 -11.44
CA VAL A 270 -11.85 -0.63 -10.51
C VAL A 270 -12.90 -1.71 -10.26
N LYS A 271 -13.22 -2.54 -11.26
CA LYS A 271 -14.03 -3.74 -11.07
C LYS A 271 -13.41 -4.69 -10.04
N ALA A 272 -12.10 -4.92 -10.10
CA ALA A 272 -11.39 -5.70 -9.09
C ALA A 272 -11.43 -5.04 -7.70
N VAL A 273 -11.22 -3.73 -7.63
CA VAL A 273 -11.31 -2.95 -6.39
C VAL A 273 -12.69 -3.09 -5.73
N ILE A 274 -13.77 -2.99 -6.51
CA ILE A 274 -15.15 -3.18 -6.03
C ILE A 274 -15.38 -4.62 -5.55
N ALA A 275 -14.89 -5.62 -6.29
CA ALA A 275 -15.03 -7.02 -5.90
C ALA A 275 -14.24 -7.35 -4.62
N TYR A 276 -13.04 -6.77 -4.47
CA TYR A 276 -12.20 -6.91 -3.30
C TYR A 276 -12.85 -6.29 -2.05
N GLU A 277 -13.42 -5.09 -2.16
CA GLU A 277 -14.20 -4.44 -1.08
C GLU A 277 -15.37 -5.30 -0.61
N LYS A 278 -16.16 -5.84 -1.54
CA LYS A 278 -17.28 -6.74 -1.21
C LYS A 278 -16.80 -7.97 -0.46
N LYS A 279 -15.69 -8.57 -0.90
CA LYS A 279 -15.09 -9.75 -0.27
C LYS A 279 -14.65 -9.45 1.17
N LEU A 280 -14.00 -8.31 1.40
CA LEU A 280 -13.61 -7.88 2.75
C LEU A 280 -14.83 -7.72 3.66
N ASN A 281 -15.87 -7.05 3.18
CA ASN A 281 -17.12 -6.85 3.95
C ASN A 281 -17.83 -8.18 4.26
N CYS A 282 -17.88 -9.11 3.31
CA CYS A 282 -18.45 -10.45 3.54
C CYS A 282 -17.63 -11.27 4.54
N SER A 283 -16.31 -11.11 4.57
CA SER A 283 -15.45 -11.78 5.55
C SER A 283 -15.54 -11.16 6.96
N ALA A 284 -15.88 -9.88 7.06
CA ALA A 284 -16.11 -9.19 8.33
C ALA A 284 -17.49 -9.51 8.94
N SER A 285 -18.47 -9.98 8.13
CA SER A 285 -19.79 -10.42 8.62
C SER A 285 -19.76 -11.86 9.13
N VAL A 286 -19.21 -12.08 10.33
CA VAL A 286 -19.55 -13.26 11.16
C VAL A 286 -21.02 -13.14 11.59
N PRO A 287 -21.84 -14.21 11.64
CA PRO A 287 -23.25 -14.09 11.98
C PRO A 287 -23.44 -13.39 13.33
N LYS A 288 -24.31 -12.38 13.39
CA LYS A 288 -24.76 -11.81 14.67
C LYS A 288 -25.27 -12.96 15.54
N GLY A 289 -24.55 -13.26 16.62
CA GLY A 289 -25.05 -14.15 17.67
C GLY A 289 -26.43 -13.68 18.14
N PRO A 290 -27.29 -14.58 18.63
CA PRO A 290 -28.67 -14.24 18.94
C PRO A 290 -28.72 -13.11 19.99
N LYS A 291 -29.58 -12.11 19.76
CA LYS A 291 -29.84 -11.02 20.71
C LYS A 291 -30.38 -11.64 22.01
N LEU A 292 -29.58 -11.61 23.06
CA LEU A 292 -30.00 -12.03 24.40
C LEU A 292 -30.88 -10.92 24.99
N ASN A 293 -31.98 -11.30 25.64
CA ASN A 293 -32.83 -10.34 26.34
C ASN A 293 -32.17 -9.92 27.69
N GLN A 294 -32.65 -8.83 28.30
CA GLN A 294 -32.06 -8.24 29.51
C GLN A 294 -31.91 -9.25 30.66
N GLU A 295 -32.85 -10.19 30.82
CA GLU A 295 -32.74 -11.25 31.81
C GLU A 295 -31.61 -12.25 31.51
N GLN A 296 -31.39 -12.60 30.24
CA GLN A 296 -30.29 -13.48 29.83
C GLN A 296 -28.91 -12.80 29.96
N GLU A 297 -28.82 -11.48 29.76
CA GLU A 297 -27.61 -10.70 30.01
C GLU A 297 -27.29 -10.58 31.50
N ILE A 298 -28.31 -10.32 32.35
CA ILE A 298 -28.16 -10.30 33.81
C ILE A 298 -27.77 -11.68 34.33
N THR A 299 -28.33 -12.75 33.77
CA THR A 299 -27.99 -14.13 34.14
C THR A 299 -26.53 -14.47 33.77
N LYS A 300 -26.06 -14.06 32.59
CA LYS A 300 -24.66 -14.26 32.19
C LYS A 300 -23.67 -13.39 32.98
N ARG A 301 -24.00 -12.12 33.25
CA ARG A 301 -23.21 -11.24 34.14
C ARG A 301 -23.12 -11.80 35.55
N ASN A 302 -24.23 -12.32 36.10
CA ASN A 302 -24.26 -12.92 37.43
C ASN A 302 -23.53 -14.27 37.47
N MET A 303 -23.50 -15.04 36.37
CA MET A 303 -22.65 -16.22 36.26
C MET A 303 -21.17 -15.82 36.28
N ILE A 304 -20.76 -14.80 35.53
CA ILE A 304 -19.37 -14.31 35.52
C ILE A 304 -18.96 -13.78 36.90
N LEU A 305 -19.80 -12.96 37.54
CA LEU A 305 -19.56 -12.45 38.90
C LEU A 305 -19.51 -13.56 39.96
N LYS A 306 -20.38 -14.58 39.85
CA LYS A 306 -20.30 -15.78 40.70
C LYS A 306 -19.03 -16.58 40.44
N SER A 307 -18.57 -16.70 39.20
CA SER A 307 -17.30 -17.36 38.87
C SER A 307 -16.10 -16.64 39.50
N PHE A 308 -16.10 -15.30 39.47
CA PHE A 308 -15.06 -14.48 40.12
C PHE A 308 -15.11 -14.59 41.65
N SER A 309 -16.30 -14.51 42.25
CA SER A 309 -16.47 -14.63 43.72
C SER A 309 -16.17 -16.05 44.24
N THR A 310 -16.44 -17.09 43.43
CA THR A 310 -16.10 -18.48 43.78
C THR A 310 -14.58 -18.70 43.65
N ALA A 311 -13.92 -18.10 42.66
CA ALA A 311 -12.47 -18.11 42.53
C ALA A 311 -11.79 -17.35 43.69
N GLU A 312 -12.39 -16.23 44.12
CA GLU A 312 -11.97 -15.47 45.30
C GLU A 312 -12.14 -16.30 46.60
N SER A 313 -13.27 -16.98 46.80
CA SER A 313 -13.50 -17.80 48.02
C SER A 313 -12.63 -19.07 48.06
N LEU A 314 -12.31 -19.65 46.90
CA LEU A 314 -11.38 -20.78 46.79
C LEU A 314 -9.93 -20.36 47.09
N CYS A 315 -9.54 -19.15 46.71
CA CYS A 315 -8.27 -18.56 47.12
C CYS A 315 -8.21 -18.24 48.62
N ILE A 316 -9.34 -17.91 49.25
CA ILE A 316 -9.41 -17.54 50.68
C ILE A 316 -9.50 -18.77 51.62
N SER A 317 -10.15 -19.85 51.21
CA SER A 317 -10.32 -21.05 52.07
C SER A 317 -9.13 -22.02 52.05
N GLY A 318 -8.21 -21.84 51.11
CA GLY A 318 -7.07 -22.72 50.88
C GLY A 318 -5.73 -22.15 51.35
N SER A 319 -5.62 -21.57 52.55
CA SER A 319 -4.37 -21.56 53.36
C SER A 319 -4.57 -20.81 54.69
N SER A 320 -4.52 -21.57 55.77
CA SER A 320 -4.27 -21.09 57.12
C SER A 320 -2.87 -20.47 57.20
N GLY A 321 -2.78 -19.24 57.72
CA GLY A 321 -1.55 -18.69 58.28
C GLY A 321 -1.01 -17.43 57.59
N MET A 322 -1.34 -16.28 58.18
CA MET A 322 -0.53 -15.05 58.24
C MET A 322 -0.63 -14.03 57.08
N VAL A 323 -1.65 -13.18 57.23
CA VAL A 323 -1.71 -11.70 57.01
C VAL A 323 -0.91 -11.08 55.84
N TRP A 324 -1.70 -10.70 54.83
CA TRP A 324 -1.55 -9.62 53.84
C TRP A 324 -0.35 -8.64 53.91
N ALA A 325 0.42 -8.66 52.82
CA ALA A 325 0.93 -7.48 52.10
C ALA A 325 1.13 -7.96 50.64
N HIS A 326 0.45 -7.47 49.61
CA HIS A 326 0.35 -6.07 49.24
C HIS A 326 -0.91 -5.83 48.38
N LYS A 327 -1.91 -5.19 48.99
CA LYS A 327 -3.03 -4.49 48.34
C LYS A 327 -2.58 -3.57 47.19
N SER A 328 -1.31 -3.13 47.24
CA SER A 328 -0.70 -2.22 46.28
C SER A 328 -0.54 -2.77 44.87
N GLU A 329 -0.49 -4.09 44.63
CA GLU A 329 -0.32 -4.60 43.25
C GLU A 329 -1.59 -4.51 42.40
N LEU A 330 -2.76 -4.59 43.05
CA LEU A 330 -4.05 -4.36 42.40
C LEU A 330 -4.35 -2.85 42.24
N GLU A 331 -3.89 -2.02 43.18
CA GLU A 331 -3.85 -0.57 43.05
C GLU A 331 -2.92 -0.12 41.92
N VAL A 332 -1.73 -0.73 41.75
CA VAL A 332 -0.78 -0.43 40.66
C VAL A 332 -1.37 -0.74 39.28
N GLY A 333 -2.18 -1.81 39.17
CA GLY A 333 -2.91 -2.11 37.94
C GLY A 333 -4.00 -1.09 37.61
N ALA A 334 -4.62 -0.48 38.63
CA ALA A 334 -5.61 0.58 38.48
C ALA A 334 -4.96 1.96 38.23
N GLU A 335 -3.87 2.30 38.93
CA GLU A 335 -3.07 3.52 38.69
C GLU A 335 -2.43 3.53 37.29
N PHE A 336 -1.97 2.38 36.80
CA PHE A 336 -1.49 2.21 35.42
C PHE A 336 -2.55 2.57 34.38
N LEU A 337 -3.83 2.30 34.67
CA LEU A 337 -4.94 2.62 33.77
C LEU A 337 -5.33 4.10 33.83
N GLU A 338 -5.26 4.74 35.00
CA GLU A 338 -5.50 6.19 35.12
C GLU A 338 -4.42 7.02 34.40
N GLU A 339 -3.15 6.62 34.46
CA GLU A 339 -2.04 7.35 33.84
C GLU A 339 -2.02 7.23 32.29
N ILE A 340 -2.46 6.10 31.75
CA ILE A 340 -2.67 5.91 30.29
C ILE A 340 -3.74 6.87 29.75
N THR A 341 -4.80 7.13 30.51
CA THR A 341 -5.82 8.13 30.16
C THR A 341 -5.31 9.58 30.29
N ALA A 342 -4.36 9.84 31.18
CA ALA A 342 -3.72 11.16 31.34
C ALA A 342 -2.67 11.47 30.25
N LEU A 343 -2.04 10.44 29.67
CA LEU A 343 -1.08 10.54 28.55
C LEU A 343 -1.72 10.98 27.21
N SER A 344 -3.05 10.98 27.11
CA SER A 344 -3.77 11.49 25.92
C SER A 344 -3.87 13.02 25.86
N LEU A 345 -3.50 13.78 26.90
CA LEU A 345 -3.79 15.22 26.96
C LEU A 345 -2.64 16.18 27.30
N LYS A 346 -1.39 15.73 27.39
CA LYS A 346 -0.24 16.66 27.42
C LYS A 346 0.97 16.09 26.70
N GLN A 347 1.13 16.47 25.43
CA GLN A 347 2.38 17.07 24.93
C GLN A 347 2.22 17.55 23.48
N MET A 348 1.58 18.71 23.32
CA MET A 348 2.19 19.74 22.49
C MET A 348 3.45 20.24 23.23
N GLY A 349 4.62 20.02 22.62
CA GLY A 349 5.88 20.67 22.99
C GLY A 349 6.73 19.98 24.05
N ALA A 350 7.87 19.38 23.65
CA ALA A 350 9.22 19.77 24.10
C ALA A 350 10.31 18.78 23.64
N THR A 351 11.51 19.35 23.48
CA THR A 351 12.69 18.94 22.72
C THR A 351 13.67 17.98 23.46
N VAL A 352 14.27 17.05 22.69
CA VAL A 352 15.64 16.42 22.76
C VAL A 352 16.37 16.31 24.13
N ARG A 353 15.84 15.59 25.13
CA ARG A 353 16.67 15.14 26.30
C ARG A 353 16.51 13.68 26.74
N ASN A 354 15.83 12.84 25.95
CA ASN A 354 15.39 11.51 26.43
C ASN A 354 16.29 10.31 26.07
N ALA A 355 17.49 10.50 25.56
CA ALA A 355 18.33 9.37 25.12
C ALA A 355 18.75 8.42 26.27
N SER A 356 18.99 8.92 27.48
CA SER A 356 19.36 8.07 28.63
C SER A 356 18.15 7.32 29.23
N LEU A 357 16.97 7.96 29.26
CA LEU A 357 15.71 7.35 29.71
C LEU A 357 15.20 6.28 28.75
N TYR A 358 15.40 6.46 27.44
CA TYR A 358 15.03 5.48 26.42
C TYR A 358 15.82 4.16 26.56
N THR A 359 17.12 4.26 26.85
CA THR A 359 18.00 3.10 27.04
C THR A 359 17.69 2.34 28.34
N GLN A 360 17.27 3.05 29.40
CA GLN A 360 16.80 2.45 30.65
C GLN A 360 15.40 1.81 30.51
N ARG A 361 14.50 2.41 29.71
CA ARG A 361 13.18 1.83 29.38
C ARG A 361 13.29 0.56 28.54
N LEU A 362 14.18 0.51 27.55
CA LEU A 362 14.37 -0.68 26.71
C LEU A 362 14.81 -1.92 27.51
N LYS A 363 15.73 -1.74 28.48
CA LYS A 363 16.16 -2.84 29.37
C LYS A 363 15.04 -3.35 30.28
N PHE A 364 14.16 -2.46 30.75
CA PHE A 364 13.01 -2.81 31.58
C PHE A 364 11.86 -3.46 30.79
N THR A 365 11.78 -3.18 29.49
CA THR A 365 10.74 -3.73 28.59
C THR A 365 11.10 -5.16 28.15
N ALA A 366 12.38 -5.43 27.87
CA ALA A 366 12.85 -6.76 27.48
C ALA A 366 12.67 -7.81 28.60
N GLU A 367 12.87 -7.45 29.87
CA GLU A 367 12.67 -8.37 31.00
C GLU A 367 11.17 -8.68 31.20
N ARG A 368 10.29 -7.68 31.09
CA ARG A 368 8.83 -7.84 31.20
C ARG A 368 8.24 -8.61 30.02
N GLU A 369 8.76 -8.39 28.82
CA GLU A 369 8.39 -9.12 27.61
C GLU A 369 8.81 -10.59 27.70
N ARG A 370 9.99 -10.88 28.26
CA ARG A 370 10.46 -12.26 28.49
C ARG A 370 9.58 -13.00 29.50
N VAL A 371 9.16 -12.34 30.58
CA VAL A 371 8.25 -12.91 31.58
C VAL A 371 6.85 -13.13 30.99
N ALA A 372 6.31 -12.17 30.23
CA ALA A 372 5.03 -12.31 29.57
C ALA A 372 5.03 -13.45 28.52
N ARG A 373 6.08 -13.57 27.71
CA ARG A 373 6.25 -14.68 26.75
C ARG A 373 6.34 -16.03 27.45
N THR A 374 7.09 -16.13 28.55
CA THR A 374 7.21 -17.39 29.32
C THR A 374 5.87 -17.84 29.92
N ILE A 375 5.03 -16.88 30.32
CA ILE A 375 3.69 -17.16 30.84
C ILE A 375 2.75 -17.59 29.71
N MET A 376 2.77 -16.89 28.56
CA MET A 376 1.93 -17.21 27.40
C MET A 376 2.30 -18.53 26.73
N GLU A 377 3.58 -18.92 26.69
CA GLU A 377 4.05 -20.20 26.17
C GLU A 377 3.55 -21.40 26.97
N ARG A 378 3.14 -21.19 28.23
CA ARG A 378 2.58 -22.22 29.10
C ARG A 378 1.04 -22.24 29.12
N MET A 379 0.39 -21.36 28.38
CA MET A 379 -1.07 -21.28 28.29
C MET A 379 -1.62 -22.21 27.20
N SER A 380 -2.81 -22.76 27.43
CA SER A 380 -3.54 -23.51 26.41
C SER A 380 -4.11 -22.57 25.33
N ILE A 381 -4.39 -23.10 24.13
CA ILE A 381 -4.92 -22.33 22.99
C ILE A 381 -6.22 -21.58 23.36
N ALA A 382 -7.07 -22.19 24.18
CA ALA A 382 -8.31 -21.56 24.65
C ALA A 382 -8.04 -20.33 25.53
N GLN A 383 -7.04 -20.38 26.41
CA GLN A 383 -6.66 -19.27 27.29
C GLN A 383 -5.98 -18.13 26.53
N LEU A 384 -5.16 -18.44 25.53
CA LEU A 384 -4.60 -17.43 24.64
C LEU A 384 -5.70 -16.75 23.81
N SER A 385 -6.69 -17.51 23.35
CA SER A 385 -7.85 -16.96 22.64
C SER A 385 -8.70 -16.05 23.54
N GLU A 386 -8.86 -16.40 24.80
CA GLU A 386 -9.58 -15.59 25.79
C GLU A 386 -8.80 -14.31 26.14
N LEU A 387 -7.48 -14.41 26.34
CA LEU A 387 -6.59 -13.27 26.53
C LEU A 387 -6.64 -12.32 25.33
N MET A 388 -6.57 -12.85 24.10
CA MET A 388 -6.74 -12.07 22.87
C MET A 388 -8.12 -11.41 22.78
N SER A 389 -9.18 -12.10 23.20
CA SER A 389 -10.52 -11.54 23.25
C SER A 389 -10.60 -10.38 24.24
N ILE A 390 -9.96 -10.52 25.41
CA ILE A 390 -9.86 -9.45 26.41
C ILE A 390 -9.11 -8.25 25.84
N TYR A 391 -7.98 -8.45 25.16
CA TYR A 391 -7.25 -7.36 24.51
C TYR A 391 -8.07 -6.67 23.41
N ARG A 392 -8.85 -7.43 22.63
CA ARG A 392 -9.75 -6.86 21.61
C ARG A 392 -10.86 -6.03 22.24
N ILE A 393 -11.44 -6.51 23.35
CA ILE A 393 -12.46 -5.78 24.10
C ILE A 393 -11.85 -4.51 24.72
N MET A 394 -10.66 -4.57 25.30
CA MET A 394 -9.96 -3.40 25.83
C MET A 394 -9.67 -2.37 24.74
N ARG A 395 -9.20 -2.80 23.57
CA ARG A 395 -8.97 -1.92 22.42
C ARG A 395 -10.26 -1.21 22.00
N GLN A 396 -11.36 -1.96 21.96
CA GLN A 396 -12.68 -1.43 21.61
C GLN A 396 -13.14 -0.37 22.62
N ILE A 397 -13.02 -0.66 23.92
CA ILE A 397 -13.39 0.26 24.99
C ILE A 397 -12.54 1.54 24.94
N CYS A 398 -11.22 1.43 24.70
CA CYS A 398 -10.36 2.60 24.57
C CYS A 398 -10.73 3.46 23.35
N SER A 399 -11.13 2.82 22.24
CA SER A 399 -11.58 3.52 21.02
C SER A 399 -12.87 4.29 21.27
N GLU A 400 -13.85 3.66 21.94
CA GLU A 400 -15.12 4.27 22.29
C GLU A 400 -14.96 5.41 23.31
N ALA A 401 -14.04 5.25 24.27
CA ALA A 401 -13.70 6.30 25.23
C ALA A 401 -13.05 7.51 24.54
N LEU A 402 -12.23 7.28 23.51
CA LEU A 402 -11.59 8.35 22.74
C LEU A 402 -12.61 9.10 21.87
N GLU A 403 -13.50 8.37 21.19
CA GLU A 403 -14.59 8.96 20.37
C GLU A 403 -15.53 9.82 21.20
N LYS A 404 -15.89 9.36 22.41
CA LYS A 404 -16.73 10.13 23.32
C LYS A 404 -16.06 11.42 23.78
N LYS A 405 -14.77 11.36 24.10
CA LYS A 405 -13.97 12.54 24.50
C LYS A 405 -13.83 13.56 23.38
N VAL A 406 -13.81 13.10 22.12
CA VAL A 406 -13.83 13.97 20.92
C VAL A 406 -15.20 14.62 20.73
N GLN A 407 -16.30 13.88 20.93
CA GLN A 407 -17.66 14.45 20.87
C GLN A 407 -17.91 15.50 21.96
N ASP A 408 -17.42 15.26 23.18
CA ASP A 408 -17.55 16.23 24.28
C ASP A 408 -16.78 17.54 23.98
N LEU A 409 -15.66 17.46 23.25
CA LEU A 409 -14.90 18.64 22.79
C LEU A 409 -15.57 19.39 21.63
N MET A 410 -16.54 18.78 20.91
CA MET A 410 -17.27 19.42 19.80
C MET A 410 -18.56 20.13 20.26
N ILE A 411 -18.95 19.98 21.53
CA ILE A 411 -20.17 20.62 22.09
C ILE A 411 -19.81 21.90 22.86
N GLU A 412 -18.54 22.15 23.17
CA GLU A 412 -18.09 23.32 23.96
C GLU A 412 -17.67 24.56 23.13
N GLU A 413 -17.80 24.56 21.79
CA GLU A 413 -17.48 25.73 20.93
C GLU A 413 -18.68 26.42 20.26
N ASP A 414 -19.92 26.18 20.73
CA ASP A 414 -21.10 27.02 20.43
C ASP A 414 -21.48 27.92 21.62
#